data_AF-A0AA39W4X5-F1
#
_entry.id   AF-A0AA39W4X5-F1
#
_cell.length_a   1.000
_cell.length_b   1.000
_cell.length_c   1.000
_cell.angle_alpha   90.00
_cell.angle_beta   90.00
_cell.angle_gamma   90.00
#
_symmetry.space_group_name_H-M   'P 1'
#
loop_
_entity.id
_entity.type
_entity.pdbx_description
1 polymer ?
#
loop_
_entity_poly.entity_id
_entity_poly.type
_entity_poly.pdbx_seq_one_letter_code
_entity_poly.pdbx_strand_id
1 'polypeptide(L)'
;MAALAVNGGVKLVGPATHTEAYLESKPVKETRALLSELCRQFYTLGWVSGTGGSITIKVHDDSIPKPHQLILMSPSGVQKERMEPEDMYVISGNGSILFSPSPKPYPHKPPKCSDCAPLFMKAYEMRDAGAVIHSHGMESCLVTMLNPMSKEFRVTHMEMIKGIKGHGYYDELVVPIIENTAYENELTDSLAKAIQAYPKTTAVLVRNHGIYIWGDSWISAKTQAECYHYLFDAAIKLHQLGVDWSTPSHGPIQKGKGVSGRNGNLNMSTNALTADSNYNSNQLPRCIVLDIEGTTTPISFVTEVLFPYARDNVGRHLSATYDTAETQDDIKLLRTQVQDDLQQGVIGAVPIPSDDAGKEEVIAALVTNVDAMIKADRKITALKQLQGHIWRTGFESHELEGVVFDDVPEALEKWDALGIKVYIYSSGSRLAQRLIFGNSNYGNLRKYLSGFFDTAVGNKRETQSYVEISQSLGVDKPSEILFVTDVYQEATAAKAAGLEVVISVRPGNGPLPENHGFKTVNSFSEI
;
A
#
# COMPACT_ATOMS: atom_id res chain seq x y z
N MET A 1 -15.56 -21.90 72.35
CA MET A 1 -15.25 -23.24 71.82
C MET A 1 -16.56 -24.01 71.82
N ALA A 2 -17.16 -24.43 70.72
CA ALA A 2 -16.65 -24.70 69.38
C ALA A 2 -17.73 -24.41 68.32
N ALA A 3 -17.24 -24.12 67.12
CA ALA A 3 -17.99 -24.02 65.89
C ALA A 3 -18.35 -25.42 65.36
N LEU A 4 -19.47 -25.51 64.63
CA LEU A 4 -19.69 -26.42 63.50
C LEU A 4 -20.95 -25.92 62.78
N ALA A 5 -20.75 -25.07 61.77
CA ALA A 5 -21.77 -24.69 60.82
C ALA A 5 -21.57 -25.52 59.55
N VAL A 6 -22.51 -26.41 59.27
CA VAL A 6 -22.69 -27.01 57.95
C VAL A 6 -24.14 -26.78 57.58
N ASN A 7 -24.36 -25.90 56.61
CA ASN A 7 -25.41 -26.13 55.61
C ASN A 7 -25.02 -25.34 54.36
N GLY A 8 -24.44 -26.07 53.41
CA GLY A 8 -24.17 -25.60 52.07
C GLY A 8 -25.47 -25.31 51.35
N GLY A 9 -25.77 -24.02 51.17
CA GLY A 9 -26.61 -23.55 50.09
C GLY A 9 -25.74 -23.31 48.87
N VAL A 10 -25.76 -24.23 47.92
CA VAL A 10 -25.28 -23.97 46.56
C VAL A 10 -26.12 -22.81 46.02
N LYS A 11 -25.55 -21.60 46.00
CA LYS A 11 -26.13 -20.49 45.23
C LYS A 11 -26.01 -20.87 43.77
N LEU A 12 -27.13 -21.26 43.18
CA LEU A 12 -27.29 -21.31 41.73
C LEU A 12 -27.00 -19.91 41.18
N VAL A 13 -25.83 -19.78 40.56
CA VAL A 13 -25.37 -18.61 39.81
C VAL A 13 -26.29 -18.49 38.59
N GLY A 14 -27.06 -17.41 38.51
CA GLY A 14 -28.06 -17.24 37.44
C GLY A 14 -27.42 -16.99 36.06
N PRO A 15 -28.22 -17.04 34.98
CA PRO A 15 -27.74 -16.74 33.62
C PRO A 15 -27.21 -15.30 33.44
N ALA A 16 -27.60 -14.36 34.31
CA ALA A 16 -27.11 -12.97 34.28
C ALA A 16 -25.61 -12.85 34.68
N THR A 17 -25.19 -13.60 35.71
CA THR A 17 -23.82 -13.55 36.25
C THR A 17 -22.78 -14.19 35.32
N HIS A 18 -23.17 -15.17 34.49
CA HIS A 18 -22.30 -15.73 33.45
C HIS A 18 -22.09 -14.76 32.27
N THR A 19 -23.12 -13.97 31.93
CA THR A 19 -23.03 -12.97 30.86
C THR A 19 -22.11 -11.81 31.25
N GLU A 20 -22.24 -11.28 32.47
CA GLU A 20 -21.35 -10.21 32.97
C GLU A 20 -19.88 -10.65 33.06
N ALA A 21 -19.62 -11.88 33.55
CA ALA A 21 -18.27 -12.42 33.60
C ALA A 21 -17.66 -12.61 32.20
N TYR A 22 -18.47 -12.98 31.20
CA TYR A 22 -17.99 -13.11 29.82
C TYR A 22 -17.72 -11.75 29.17
N LEU A 23 -18.56 -10.74 29.43
CA LEU A 23 -18.34 -9.36 28.95
C LEU A 23 -16.98 -8.79 29.40
N GLU A 24 -16.54 -9.16 30.61
CA GLU A 24 -15.28 -8.70 31.20
C GLU A 24 -14.09 -9.63 30.91
N SER A 25 -14.31 -10.68 30.12
CA SER A 25 -13.29 -11.68 29.81
C SER A 25 -12.14 -11.12 28.96
N LYS A 26 -10.99 -11.78 29.04
CA LYS A 26 -9.80 -11.44 28.27
C LYS A 26 -10.05 -11.45 26.75
N PRO A 27 -10.72 -12.47 26.15
CA PRO A 27 -11.01 -12.47 24.71
C PRO A 27 -11.83 -11.26 24.25
N VAL A 28 -12.82 -10.83 25.05
CA VAL A 28 -13.62 -9.64 24.74
C VAL A 28 -12.75 -8.38 24.74
N LYS A 29 -11.89 -8.22 25.76
CA LYS A 29 -10.99 -7.06 25.87
C LYS A 29 -9.98 -6.98 24.72
N GLU A 30 -9.38 -8.11 24.34
CA GLU A 30 -8.47 -8.19 23.20
C GLU A 30 -9.19 -7.88 21.88
N THR A 31 -10.42 -8.39 21.71
CA THR A 31 -11.21 -8.11 20.50
C THR A 31 -11.60 -6.63 20.39
N ARG A 32 -11.89 -5.95 21.52
CA ARG A 32 -12.12 -4.50 21.54
C ARG A 32 -10.90 -3.71 21.07
N ALA A 33 -9.72 -4.04 21.59
CA ALA A 33 -8.47 -3.40 21.21
C ALA A 33 -8.15 -3.62 19.71
N LEU A 34 -8.36 -4.84 19.22
CA LEU A 34 -8.19 -5.18 17.81
C LEU A 34 -9.15 -4.38 16.91
N LEU A 35 -10.43 -4.25 17.28
CA LEU A 35 -11.40 -3.45 16.54
C LEU A 35 -10.96 -1.99 16.41
N SER A 36 -10.50 -1.37 17.50
CA SER A 36 -9.97 0.00 17.48
C SER A 36 -8.79 0.14 16.52
N GLU A 37 -7.86 -0.83 16.54
CA GLU A 37 -6.69 -0.82 15.65
C GLU A 37 -7.06 -1.00 14.19
N LEU A 38 -7.94 -1.96 13.88
CA LEU A 38 -8.41 -2.18 12.52
C LEU A 38 -9.15 -0.95 11.97
N CYS A 39 -9.95 -0.27 12.79
CA CYS A 39 -10.61 0.96 12.36
C CYS A 39 -9.63 2.10 12.06
N ARG A 40 -8.52 2.22 12.81
CA ARG A 40 -7.43 3.16 12.47
C ARG A 40 -6.81 2.82 11.13
N GLN A 41 -6.47 1.56 10.91
CA GLN A 41 -5.91 1.10 9.65
C GLN A 41 -6.86 1.33 8.46
N PHE A 42 -8.13 0.94 8.62
CA PHE A 42 -9.15 1.10 7.58
C PHE A 42 -9.44 2.57 7.26
N TYR A 43 -9.31 3.46 8.25
CA TYR A 43 -9.42 4.89 8.01
C TYR A 43 -8.28 5.38 7.12
N THR A 44 -7.03 4.98 7.40
CA THR A 44 -5.86 5.33 6.57
C THR A 44 -5.99 4.78 5.14
N LEU A 45 -6.63 3.63 4.96
CA LEU A 45 -6.96 3.05 3.65
C LEU A 45 -8.16 3.72 2.95
N GLY A 46 -8.85 4.65 3.63
CA GLY A 46 -10.01 5.37 3.11
C GLY A 46 -11.36 4.63 3.22
N TRP A 47 -11.37 3.42 3.78
CA TRP A 47 -12.55 2.54 3.82
C TRP A 47 -13.64 2.99 4.80
N VAL A 48 -13.25 3.66 5.89
CA VAL A 48 -14.16 4.08 6.97
C VAL A 48 -14.07 5.58 7.25
N SER A 49 -13.86 6.36 6.19
CA SER A 49 -13.74 7.81 6.24
C SER A 49 -15.09 8.51 6.51
N GLY A 50 -15.07 9.74 7.02
CA GLY A 50 -16.28 10.55 7.19
C GLY A 50 -17.32 9.97 8.17
N THR A 51 -16.89 9.14 9.13
CA THR A 51 -17.74 8.34 10.06
C THR A 51 -18.48 7.16 9.43
N GLY A 52 -18.36 7.00 8.11
CA GLY A 52 -18.92 5.91 7.31
C GLY A 52 -18.20 4.58 7.54
N GLY A 53 -18.79 3.51 7.02
CA GLY A 53 -18.33 2.15 7.25
C GLY A 53 -18.39 1.70 8.71
N SER A 54 -18.15 0.41 8.93
CA SER A 54 -18.17 -0.23 10.25
C SER A 54 -17.56 -1.62 10.17
N ILE A 55 -17.10 -2.15 11.29
CA ILE A 55 -16.61 -3.53 11.40
C ILE A 55 -17.26 -4.22 12.60
N THR A 56 -17.56 -5.49 12.42
CA THR A 56 -17.97 -6.41 13.50
C THR A 56 -17.04 -7.61 13.56
N ILE A 57 -16.77 -8.07 14.79
CA ILE A 57 -15.99 -9.28 15.03
C ILE A 57 -16.72 -10.14 16.05
N LYS A 58 -16.93 -11.41 15.72
CA LYS A 58 -17.35 -12.43 16.69
C LYS A 58 -16.14 -12.81 17.54
N VAL A 59 -16.28 -12.68 18.86
CA VAL A 59 -15.22 -12.94 19.85
C VAL A 59 -14.85 -14.41 19.80
N HIS A 60 -13.58 -14.68 19.50
CA HIS A 60 -13.06 -16.04 19.45
C HIS A 60 -12.73 -16.53 20.87
N ASP A 61 -13.64 -17.30 21.44
CA ASP A 61 -13.48 -17.95 22.74
C ASP A 61 -13.83 -19.44 22.61
N ASP A 62 -12.81 -20.31 22.64
CA ASP A 62 -12.96 -21.77 22.49
C ASP A 62 -13.80 -22.40 23.60
N SER A 63 -13.96 -21.72 24.74
CA SER A 63 -14.81 -22.19 25.84
C SER A 63 -16.30 -21.95 25.60
N ILE A 64 -16.64 -21.11 24.61
CA ILE A 64 -18.02 -20.72 24.29
C ILE A 64 -18.39 -21.23 22.89
N PRO A 65 -19.49 -22.00 22.73
CA PRO A 65 -19.95 -22.42 21.41
C PRO A 65 -20.15 -21.22 20.47
N LYS A 66 -19.70 -21.33 19.21
CA LYS A 66 -19.74 -20.26 18.19
C LYS A 66 -21.11 -19.54 18.03
N PRO A 67 -22.28 -20.19 18.16
CA PRO A 67 -23.57 -19.50 18.14
C PRO A 67 -23.84 -18.59 19.35
N HIS A 68 -23.16 -18.84 20.48
CA HIS A 68 -23.29 -18.09 21.72
C HIS A 68 -22.16 -17.09 21.96
N GLN A 69 -21.13 -17.09 21.09
CA GLN A 69 -20.06 -16.10 21.15
C GLN A 69 -20.61 -14.69 20.91
N LEU A 70 -20.02 -13.72 21.62
CA LEU A 70 -20.38 -12.32 21.53
C LEU A 70 -19.90 -11.73 20.20
N ILE A 71 -20.61 -10.72 19.72
CA ILE A 71 -20.25 -9.94 18.55
C ILE A 71 -19.95 -8.52 19.01
N LEU A 72 -18.74 -8.04 18.74
CA LEU A 72 -18.34 -6.67 18.99
C LEU A 72 -18.53 -5.84 17.74
N MET A 73 -18.98 -4.60 17.91
CA MET A 73 -19.28 -3.71 16.80
C MET A 73 -18.82 -2.28 17.06
N SER A 74 -18.22 -1.67 16.03
CA SER A 74 -17.91 -0.23 16.06
C SER A 74 -19.18 0.65 16.01
N PRO A 75 -19.24 1.72 16.82
CA PRO A 75 -20.36 2.67 16.79
C PRO A 75 -20.43 3.47 15.48
N SER A 76 -21.64 3.91 15.13
CA SER A 76 -21.88 4.85 14.03
C SER A 76 -21.76 6.31 14.47
N GLY A 77 -21.44 7.20 13.52
CA GLY A 77 -21.37 8.65 13.75
C GLY A 77 -20.18 9.14 14.56
N VAL A 78 -19.16 8.28 14.75
CA VAL A 78 -17.90 8.63 15.41
C VAL A 78 -16.72 8.59 14.44
N GLN A 79 -15.65 9.31 14.78
CA GLN A 79 -14.36 9.25 14.10
C GLN A 79 -13.72 7.88 14.35
N LYS A 80 -13.68 7.04 13.32
CA LYS A 80 -13.31 5.62 13.40
C LYS A 80 -11.85 5.43 13.82
N GLU A 81 -10.98 6.34 13.42
CA GLU A 81 -9.56 6.38 13.76
C GLU A 81 -9.26 6.82 15.19
N ARG A 82 -10.27 7.29 15.93
CA ARG A 82 -10.12 7.76 17.32
C ARG A 82 -10.96 6.97 18.31
N MET A 83 -11.41 5.78 17.91
CA MET A 83 -12.18 4.91 18.77
C MET A 83 -11.28 4.22 19.79
N GLU A 84 -11.72 4.25 21.03
CA GLU A 84 -11.10 3.51 22.13
C GLU A 84 -11.83 2.18 22.37
N PRO A 85 -11.20 1.18 23.00
CA PRO A 85 -11.81 -0.14 23.23
C PRO A 85 -13.18 -0.10 23.92
N GLU A 86 -13.41 0.89 24.78
CA GLU A 86 -14.64 1.07 25.57
C GLU A 86 -15.80 1.60 24.72
N ASP A 87 -15.50 2.11 23.53
CA ASP A 87 -16.48 2.67 22.59
C ASP A 87 -17.26 1.58 21.83
N MET A 88 -16.87 0.30 21.93
CA MET A 88 -17.51 -0.78 21.17
C MET A 88 -18.82 -1.25 21.81
N TYR A 89 -19.83 -1.48 20.97
CA TYR A 89 -21.03 -2.22 21.34
C TYR A 89 -20.72 -3.70 21.52
N VAL A 90 -21.42 -4.35 22.45
CA VAL A 90 -21.42 -5.81 22.58
C VAL A 90 -22.81 -6.33 22.30
N ILE A 91 -22.89 -7.28 21.38
CA ILE A 91 -24.13 -7.89 20.91
C ILE A 91 -24.03 -9.39 21.17
N SER A 92 -25.12 -10.01 21.59
CA SER A 92 -25.21 -11.47 21.68
C SER A 92 -25.22 -12.12 20.29
N GLY A 93 -24.94 -13.43 20.21
CA GLY A 93 -25.00 -14.17 18.95
C GLY A 93 -26.38 -14.17 18.26
N ASN A 94 -27.46 -13.80 18.97
CA ASN A 94 -28.82 -13.65 18.42
C ASN A 94 -29.20 -12.19 18.10
N GLY A 95 -28.26 -11.24 18.18
CA GLY A 95 -28.45 -9.84 17.76
C GLY A 95 -28.97 -8.88 18.84
N SER A 96 -29.08 -9.30 20.11
CA SER A 96 -29.49 -8.41 21.21
C SER A 96 -28.31 -7.60 21.74
N ILE A 97 -28.49 -6.30 21.96
CA ILE A 97 -27.44 -5.44 22.54
C ILE A 97 -27.30 -5.77 24.03
N LEU A 98 -26.10 -6.20 24.44
CA LEU A 98 -25.75 -6.50 25.83
C LEU A 98 -24.98 -5.37 26.52
N PHE A 99 -24.24 -4.58 25.74
CA PHE A 99 -23.51 -3.43 26.23
C PHE A 99 -23.56 -2.29 25.21
N SER A 100 -23.74 -1.07 25.71
CA SER A 100 -23.68 0.17 24.93
C SER A 100 -22.61 1.09 25.54
N PRO A 101 -21.76 1.71 24.71
CA PRO A 101 -20.79 2.70 25.16
C PRO A 101 -21.47 3.93 25.78
N SER A 102 -20.82 4.54 26.76
CA SER A 102 -21.32 5.77 27.39
C SER A 102 -21.21 6.97 26.44
N PRO A 103 -22.17 7.92 26.46
CA PRO A 103 -22.05 9.14 25.68
C PRO A 103 -20.82 9.96 26.12
N LYS A 104 -20.00 10.38 25.15
CA LYS A 104 -18.91 11.35 25.39
C LYS A 104 -19.48 12.79 25.42
N PRO A 105 -18.90 13.72 26.20
CA PRO A 105 -19.34 15.11 26.23
C PRO A 105 -19.15 15.80 24.86
N TYR A 106 -19.74 17.00 24.70
CA TYR A 106 -19.57 17.82 23.49
C TYR A 106 -18.08 17.94 23.09
N PRO A 107 -17.72 17.83 21.79
CA PRO A 107 -18.58 17.86 20.60
C PRO A 107 -19.11 16.50 20.12
N HIS A 108 -18.98 15.43 20.91
CA HIS A 108 -19.35 14.09 20.48
C HIS A 108 -20.87 13.87 20.47
N LYS A 109 -21.40 13.34 19.37
CA LYS A 109 -22.76 12.78 19.36
C LYS A 109 -22.76 11.50 20.21
N PRO A 110 -23.88 11.15 20.87
CA PRO A 110 -24.01 9.85 21.51
C PRO A 110 -23.71 8.75 20.49
N PRO A 111 -22.79 7.83 20.80
CA PRO A 111 -22.53 6.69 19.92
C PRO A 111 -23.84 5.96 19.69
N LYS A 112 -24.13 5.63 18.43
CA LYS A 112 -25.29 4.82 18.06
C LYS A 112 -24.80 3.44 17.64
N CYS A 113 -25.58 2.42 17.99
CA CYS A 113 -25.46 1.10 17.40
C CYS A 113 -25.67 1.31 15.90
N SER A 114 -24.69 0.91 15.09
CA SER A 114 -24.69 1.20 13.65
C SER A 114 -25.97 0.72 12.97
N ASP A 115 -26.54 1.54 12.08
CA ASP A 115 -27.72 1.17 11.28
C ASP A 115 -27.43 -0.04 10.36
N CYS A 116 -26.14 -0.39 10.19
CA CYS A 116 -25.66 -1.62 9.56
C CYS A 116 -25.87 -2.90 10.39
N ALA A 117 -26.22 -2.81 11.69
CA ALA A 117 -26.28 -3.99 12.56
C ALA A 117 -27.19 -5.13 12.02
N PRO A 118 -28.40 -4.87 11.51
CA PRO A 118 -29.22 -5.91 10.88
C PRO A 118 -28.57 -6.57 9.66
N LEU A 119 -27.80 -5.79 8.88
CA LEU A 119 -27.08 -6.27 7.71
C LEU A 119 -25.94 -7.22 8.11
N PHE A 120 -25.18 -6.85 9.14
CA PHE A 120 -24.13 -7.71 9.69
C PHE A 120 -24.68 -9.02 10.22
N MET A 121 -25.82 -8.97 10.94
CA MET A 121 -26.46 -10.18 11.46
C MET A 121 -26.85 -11.15 10.34
N LYS A 122 -27.20 -10.68 9.14
CA LYS A 122 -27.46 -11.58 8.00
C LYS A 122 -26.23 -12.37 7.57
N ALA A 123 -25.04 -11.79 7.59
CA ALA A 123 -23.81 -12.53 7.30
C ALA A 123 -23.51 -13.58 8.40
N TYR A 124 -23.75 -13.24 9.68
CA TYR A 124 -23.61 -14.22 10.77
C TYR A 124 -24.62 -15.38 10.66
N GLU A 125 -25.89 -15.08 10.40
CA GLU A 125 -26.98 -16.06 10.30
C GLU A 125 -26.85 -16.96 9.06
N MET A 126 -26.55 -16.37 7.90
CA MET A 126 -26.63 -17.08 6.62
C MET A 126 -25.28 -17.62 6.15
N ARG A 127 -24.16 -17.20 6.74
CA ARG A 127 -22.81 -17.56 6.33
C ARG A 127 -21.87 -17.96 7.46
N ASP A 128 -22.36 -18.01 8.70
CA ASP A 128 -21.57 -18.35 9.89
C ASP A 128 -20.25 -17.53 9.97
N ALA A 129 -20.38 -16.23 9.65
CA ALA A 129 -19.26 -15.31 9.65
C ALA A 129 -18.57 -15.23 11.04
N GLY A 130 -17.26 -15.00 11.03
CA GLY A 130 -16.50 -14.60 12.22
C GLY A 130 -16.23 -13.11 12.27
N ALA A 131 -16.31 -12.41 11.14
CA ALA A 131 -16.24 -10.96 11.08
C ALA A 131 -16.94 -10.44 9.82
N VAL A 132 -17.40 -9.19 9.89
CA VAL A 132 -18.01 -8.47 8.76
C VAL A 132 -17.47 -7.06 8.71
N ILE A 133 -17.07 -6.62 7.51
CA ILE A 133 -16.54 -5.28 7.22
C ILE A 133 -17.53 -4.60 6.28
N HIS A 134 -17.96 -3.40 6.64
CA HIS A 134 -18.62 -2.47 5.76
C HIS A 134 -17.66 -1.34 5.42
N SER A 135 -17.35 -1.20 4.13
CA SER A 135 -16.44 -0.19 3.60
C SER A 135 -17.18 0.76 2.68
N HIS A 136 -16.84 2.04 2.78
CA HIS A 136 -17.23 3.15 1.90
C HIS A 136 -16.06 3.55 0.98
N GLY A 137 -15.14 2.63 0.70
CA GLY A 137 -14.02 2.89 -0.20
C GLY A 137 -14.48 3.39 -1.57
N MET A 138 -13.76 4.39 -2.10
CA MET A 138 -14.16 5.12 -3.31
C MET A 138 -14.29 4.19 -4.51
N GLU A 139 -13.35 3.27 -4.67
CA GLU A 139 -13.36 2.22 -5.69
C GLU A 139 -14.58 1.30 -5.58
N SER A 140 -14.99 0.90 -4.37
CA SER A 140 -16.21 0.10 -4.19
C SER A 140 -17.47 0.87 -4.60
N CYS A 141 -17.48 2.20 -4.46
CA CYS A 141 -18.56 3.06 -4.92
C CYS A 141 -18.53 3.22 -6.46
N LEU A 142 -17.39 3.63 -7.02
CA LEU A 142 -17.22 3.94 -8.44
C LEU A 142 -17.41 2.73 -9.36
N VAL A 143 -16.98 1.53 -8.94
CA VAL A 143 -17.10 0.32 -9.77
C VAL A 143 -18.56 -0.01 -10.08
N THR A 144 -19.48 0.32 -9.16
CA THR A 144 -20.93 0.13 -9.35
C THR A 144 -21.52 1.13 -10.35
N MET A 145 -20.80 2.21 -10.68
CA MET A 145 -21.25 3.25 -11.61
C MET A 145 -20.76 3.02 -13.04
N LEU A 146 -19.72 2.19 -13.25
CA LEU A 146 -19.17 1.91 -14.58
C LEU A 146 -20.22 1.32 -15.53
N ASN A 147 -21.12 0.50 -14.99
CA ASN A 147 -22.31 0.04 -15.69
C ASN A 147 -23.54 0.13 -14.77
N PRO A 148 -24.30 1.25 -14.84
CA PRO A 148 -25.44 1.51 -13.96
C PRO A 148 -26.56 0.46 -14.04
N MET A 149 -26.63 -0.30 -15.14
CA MET A 149 -27.65 -1.33 -15.34
C MET A 149 -27.21 -2.73 -14.88
N SER A 150 -25.91 -2.92 -14.60
CA SER A 150 -25.39 -4.22 -14.18
C SER A 150 -25.82 -4.53 -12.74
N LYS A 151 -26.28 -5.76 -12.51
CA LYS A 151 -26.60 -6.28 -11.16
C LYS A 151 -25.40 -7.00 -10.52
N GLU A 152 -24.30 -7.09 -11.24
CA GLU A 152 -23.12 -7.85 -10.84
C GLU A 152 -21.86 -7.09 -11.25
N PHE A 153 -20.84 -7.18 -10.40
CA PHE A 153 -19.47 -6.95 -10.79
C PHE A 153 -18.83 -8.30 -11.12
N ARG A 154 -18.12 -8.38 -12.25
CA ARG A 154 -17.47 -9.59 -12.74
C ARG A 154 -16.01 -9.30 -13.07
N VAL A 155 -15.10 -10.17 -12.66
CA VAL A 155 -13.66 -10.09 -12.99
C VAL A 155 -13.06 -11.49 -13.04
N THR A 156 -12.06 -11.70 -13.88
CA THR A 156 -11.37 -13.00 -13.99
C THR A 156 -9.88 -12.79 -14.25
N HIS A 157 -9.05 -13.84 -14.14
CA HIS A 157 -7.63 -13.84 -14.53
C HIS A 157 -6.75 -12.78 -13.82
N MET A 158 -7.14 -12.39 -12.60
CA MET A 158 -6.41 -11.47 -11.72
C MET A 158 -5.90 -12.23 -10.49
N GLU A 159 -4.62 -12.07 -10.14
CA GLU A 159 -3.96 -12.81 -9.05
C GLU A 159 -4.68 -12.65 -7.70
N MET A 160 -5.21 -11.46 -7.43
CA MET A 160 -5.92 -11.14 -6.18
C MET A 160 -7.25 -11.88 -6.02
N ILE A 161 -7.78 -12.52 -7.07
CA ILE A 161 -8.95 -13.41 -6.96
C ILE A 161 -8.65 -14.60 -6.03
N LYS A 162 -7.40 -15.09 -5.98
CA LYS A 162 -6.99 -16.19 -5.10
C LYS A 162 -7.15 -15.88 -3.61
N GLY A 163 -7.17 -14.60 -3.24
CA GLY A 163 -7.42 -14.17 -1.87
C GLY A 163 -8.90 -14.21 -1.47
N ILE A 164 -9.81 -14.47 -2.42
CA ILE A 164 -11.24 -14.62 -2.16
C ILE A 164 -11.57 -16.10 -1.93
N LYS A 165 -12.22 -16.41 -0.81
CA LYS A 165 -12.56 -17.79 -0.44
C LYS A 165 -13.31 -18.50 -1.57
N GLY A 166 -12.81 -19.68 -1.93
CA GLY A 166 -13.41 -20.54 -2.95
C GLY A 166 -13.08 -20.18 -4.40
N HIS A 167 -12.09 -19.32 -4.65
CA HIS A 167 -11.66 -18.91 -5.99
C HIS A 167 -10.15 -19.12 -6.20
N GLY A 168 -9.77 -19.51 -7.42
CA GLY A 168 -8.40 -19.55 -7.93
C GLY A 168 -8.17 -18.50 -9.03
N TYR A 169 -6.95 -18.46 -9.57
CA TYR A 169 -6.53 -17.46 -10.56
C TYR A 169 -7.43 -17.41 -11.82
N TYR A 170 -7.78 -18.60 -12.35
CA TYR A 170 -8.57 -18.72 -13.58
C TYR A 170 -10.08 -18.61 -13.36
N ASP A 171 -10.54 -18.50 -12.10
CA ASP A 171 -11.97 -18.42 -11.82
C ASP A 171 -12.53 -17.04 -12.18
N GLU A 172 -13.83 -16.99 -12.47
CA GLU A 172 -14.58 -15.74 -12.54
C GLU A 172 -15.12 -15.41 -11.14
N LEU A 173 -14.72 -14.26 -10.62
CA LEU A 173 -15.29 -13.69 -9.42
C LEU A 173 -16.53 -12.87 -9.78
N VAL A 174 -17.65 -13.22 -9.15
CA VAL A 174 -18.93 -12.50 -9.31
C VAL A 174 -19.35 -11.91 -7.96
N VAL A 175 -19.55 -10.60 -7.91
CA VAL A 175 -20.02 -9.87 -6.72
C VAL A 175 -21.37 -9.24 -7.03
N PRO A 176 -22.46 -9.61 -6.34
CA PRO A 176 -23.77 -9.01 -6.57
C PRO A 176 -23.78 -7.54 -6.15
N ILE A 177 -24.53 -6.73 -6.90
CA ILE A 177 -24.78 -5.31 -6.65
C ILE A 177 -26.26 -5.13 -6.30
N ILE A 178 -26.53 -4.56 -5.13
CA ILE A 178 -27.88 -4.14 -4.71
C ILE A 178 -28.01 -2.61 -4.82
N GLU A 179 -29.24 -2.14 -5.03
CA GLU A 179 -29.53 -0.71 -5.06
C GLU A 179 -29.53 -0.12 -3.65
N ASN A 180 -29.01 1.10 -3.51
CA ASN A 180 -29.01 1.82 -2.23
C ASN A 180 -30.41 2.33 -1.88
N THR A 181 -30.64 2.53 -0.59
CA THR A 181 -31.87 3.10 -0.02
C THR A 181 -31.52 4.31 0.83
N ALA A 182 -32.53 5.13 1.18
CA ALA A 182 -32.31 6.31 2.03
C ALA A 182 -31.91 5.94 3.46
N TYR A 183 -32.36 4.77 3.93
CA TYR A 183 -32.06 4.24 5.25
C TYR A 183 -31.44 2.85 5.13
N GLU A 184 -30.30 2.63 5.78
CA GLU A 184 -29.52 1.39 5.66
C GLU A 184 -30.29 0.15 6.09
N ASN A 185 -31.15 0.25 7.11
CA ASN A 185 -31.97 -0.84 7.60
C ASN A 185 -32.90 -1.44 6.51
N GLU A 186 -33.30 -0.64 5.52
CA GLU A 186 -34.11 -1.08 4.37
C GLU A 186 -33.32 -1.97 3.38
N LEU A 187 -31.99 -1.98 3.46
CA LEU A 187 -31.13 -2.86 2.64
C LEU A 187 -31.11 -4.31 3.10
N THR A 188 -31.61 -4.61 4.30
CA THR A 188 -31.50 -5.94 4.92
C THR A 188 -32.09 -7.05 4.02
N ASP A 189 -33.26 -6.80 3.42
CA ASP A 189 -33.95 -7.78 2.58
C ASP A 189 -33.25 -7.99 1.23
N SER A 190 -32.75 -6.94 0.60
CA SER A 190 -32.03 -7.03 -0.67
C SER A 190 -30.67 -7.70 -0.48
N LEU A 191 -29.97 -7.38 0.62
CA LEU A 191 -28.75 -8.06 1.03
C LEU A 191 -28.98 -9.55 1.26
N ALA A 192 -30.02 -9.92 2.03
CA ALA A 192 -30.34 -11.33 2.29
C ALA A 192 -30.65 -12.10 1.01
N LYS A 193 -31.42 -11.50 0.08
CA LYS A 193 -31.70 -12.09 -1.24
C LYS A 193 -30.44 -12.25 -2.08
N ALA A 194 -29.53 -11.26 -2.08
CA ALA A 194 -28.26 -11.35 -2.78
C ALA A 194 -27.37 -12.45 -2.18
N ILE A 195 -27.27 -12.53 -0.85
CA ILE A 195 -26.58 -13.63 -0.17
C ILE A 195 -27.19 -14.98 -0.61
N GLN A 196 -28.51 -15.14 -0.58
CA GLN A 196 -29.14 -16.41 -0.98
C GLN A 196 -28.89 -16.78 -2.44
N ALA A 197 -28.97 -15.81 -3.36
CA ALA A 197 -28.81 -16.04 -4.79
C ALA A 197 -27.36 -16.36 -5.20
N TYR A 198 -26.37 -15.86 -4.44
CA TYR A 198 -24.95 -16.04 -4.73
C TYR A 198 -24.27 -16.84 -3.59
N PRO A 199 -24.42 -18.17 -3.55
CA PRO A 199 -23.95 -19.00 -2.43
C PRO A 199 -22.43 -18.92 -2.20
N LYS A 200 -21.65 -18.69 -3.27
CA LYS A 200 -20.19 -18.55 -3.22
C LYS A 200 -19.70 -17.13 -2.86
N THR A 201 -20.59 -16.13 -2.84
CA THR A 201 -20.13 -14.77 -2.56
C THR A 201 -19.73 -14.60 -1.11
N THR A 202 -18.66 -13.85 -0.89
CA THR A 202 -18.24 -13.34 0.43
C THR A 202 -18.43 -11.83 0.55
N ALA A 203 -19.06 -11.20 -0.44
CA ALA A 203 -19.37 -9.79 -0.40
C ALA A 203 -20.63 -9.40 -1.20
N VAL A 204 -21.19 -8.24 -0.89
CA VAL A 204 -22.26 -7.59 -1.66
C VAL A 204 -21.93 -6.10 -1.79
N LEU A 205 -21.92 -5.61 -3.03
CA LEU A 205 -21.78 -4.19 -3.35
C LEU A 205 -23.14 -3.49 -3.20
N VAL A 206 -23.12 -2.27 -2.70
CA VAL A 206 -24.28 -1.38 -2.62
C VAL A 206 -24.00 -0.19 -3.54
N ARG A 207 -24.83 -0.03 -4.58
CA ARG A 207 -24.60 0.97 -5.63
C ARG A 207 -24.50 2.38 -5.06
N ASN A 208 -23.52 3.16 -5.50
CA ASN A 208 -23.28 4.53 -5.04
C ASN A 208 -23.06 4.68 -3.52
N HIS A 209 -22.62 3.61 -2.86
CA HIS A 209 -22.49 3.58 -1.40
C HIS A 209 -21.18 2.89 -1.00
N GLY A 210 -21.04 1.59 -1.23
CA GLY A 210 -19.90 0.84 -0.73
C GLY A 210 -20.08 -0.67 -0.83
N ILE A 211 -19.51 -1.41 0.13
CA ILE A 211 -19.51 -2.87 0.12
C ILE A 211 -19.64 -3.46 1.53
N TYR A 212 -20.28 -4.63 1.62
CA TYR A 212 -20.27 -5.51 2.80
C TYR A 212 -19.47 -6.78 2.48
N ILE A 213 -18.50 -7.11 3.32
CA ILE A 213 -17.58 -8.25 3.13
C ILE A 213 -17.54 -9.07 4.42
N TRP A 214 -17.60 -10.40 4.34
CA TRP A 214 -17.52 -11.28 5.51
C TRP A 214 -16.53 -12.42 5.31
N GLY A 215 -15.93 -12.87 6.41
CA GLY A 215 -15.02 -14.00 6.47
C GLY A 215 -15.31 -14.89 7.67
N ASP A 216 -14.69 -16.07 7.74
CA ASP A 216 -14.78 -16.97 8.90
C ASP A 216 -14.05 -16.45 10.14
N SER A 217 -13.19 -15.46 9.96
CA SER A 217 -12.40 -14.76 10.96
C SER A 217 -12.18 -13.31 10.51
N TRP A 218 -11.73 -12.45 11.43
CA TRP A 218 -11.34 -11.09 11.08
C TRP A 218 -10.17 -11.05 10.07
N ILE A 219 -9.25 -12.02 10.14
CA ILE A 219 -8.12 -12.16 9.21
C ILE A 219 -8.63 -12.43 7.80
N SER A 220 -9.52 -13.42 7.66
CA SER A 220 -10.15 -13.75 6.37
C SER A 220 -10.97 -12.58 5.84
N ALA A 221 -11.82 -11.97 6.67
CA ALA A 221 -12.65 -10.83 6.25
C ALA A 221 -11.79 -9.66 5.75
N LYS A 222 -10.72 -9.32 6.48
CA LYS A 222 -9.76 -8.25 6.10
C LYS A 222 -9.01 -8.60 4.83
N THR A 223 -8.44 -9.79 4.73
CA THR A 223 -7.67 -10.23 3.53
C THR A 223 -8.54 -10.16 2.27
N GLN A 224 -9.77 -10.66 2.38
CA GLN A 224 -10.74 -10.57 1.28
C GLN A 224 -11.13 -9.12 0.97
N ALA A 225 -11.26 -8.26 1.99
CA ALA A 225 -11.53 -6.84 1.77
C ALA A 225 -10.42 -6.16 0.97
N GLU A 226 -9.15 -6.41 1.32
CA GLU A 226 -8.00 -5.90 0.57
C GLU A 226 -8.03 -6.38 -0.89
N CYS A 227 -8.36 -7.66 -1.11
CA CYS A 227 -8.49 -8.23 -2.45
C CYS A 227 -9.65 -7.61 -3.24
N TYR A 228 -10.83 -7.44 -2.62
CA TYR A 228 -11.98 -6.81 -3.26
C TYR A 228 -11.68 -5.37 -3.65
N HIS A 229 -11.16 -4.58 -2.71
CA HIS A 229 -10.78 -3.19 -2.97
C HIS A 229 -9.73 -3.07 -4.08
N TYR A 230 -8.72 -3.94 -4.08
CA TYR A 230 -7.77 -4.03 -5.19
C TYR A 230 -8.45 -4.35 -6.52
N LEU A 231 -9.34 -5.36 -6.55
CA LEU A 231 -9.98 -5.80 -7.79
C LEU A 231 -10.94 -4.74 -8.36
N PHE A 232 -11.62 -3.97 -7.51
CA PHE A 232 -12.45 -2.85 -7.95
C PHE A 232 -11.60 -1.70 -8.51
N ASP A 233 -10.53 -1.34 -7.82
CA ASP A 233 -9.60 -0.30 -8.28
C ASP A 233 -8.94 -0.71 -9.61
N ALA A 234 -8.51 -1.97 -9.73
CA ALA A 234 -7.99 -2.53 -10.97
C ALA A 234 -9.03 -2.49 -12.09
N ALA A 235 -10.28 -2.88 -11.83
CA ALA A 235 -11.35 -2.82 -12.83
C ALA A 235 -11.65 -1.39 -13.29
N ILE A 236 -11.66 -0.41 -12.37
CA ILE A 236 -11.82 1.01 -12.71
C ILE A 236 -10.66 1.50 -13.58
N LYS A 237 -9.42 1.19 -13.20
CA LYS A 237 -8.23 1.56 -13.97
C LYS A 237 -8.22 0.90 -15.35
N LEU A 238 -8.54 -0.39 -15.43
CA LEU A 238 -8.69 -1.10 -16.71
C LEU A 238 -9.79 -0.45 -17.56
N HIS A 239 -10.95 -0.10 -16.96
CA HIS A 239 -12.01 0.62 -17.67
C HIS A 239 -11.53 1.96 -18.24
N GLN A 240 -10.81 2.75 -17.46
CA GLN A 240 -10.24 4.04 -17.88
C GLN A 240 -9.24 3.88 -19.02
N LEU A 241 -8.49 2.79 -19.03
CA LEU A 241 -7.56 2.40 -20.11
C LEU A 241 -8.29 1.79 -21.33
N GLY A 242 -9.61 1.68 -21.29
CA GLY A 242 -10.39 1.04 -22.36
C GLY A 242 -10.19 -0.47 -22.44
N VAL A 243 -9.83 -1.12 -21.34
CA VAL A 243 -9.58 -2.56 -21.22
C VAL A 243 -10.70 -3.26 -20.44
N ASP A 244 -11.15 -4.41 -20.93
CA ASP A 244 -12.22 -5.22 -20.35
C ASP A 244 -11.70 -6.21 -19.31
N TRP A 245 -11.86 -5.86 -18.04
CA TRP A 245 -11.45 -6.68 -16.88
C TRP A 245 -12.27 -7.97 -16.72
N SER A 246 -13.41 -8.11 -17.41
CA SER A 246 -14.26 -9.30 -17.33
C SER A 246 -13.83 -10.42 -18.27
N THR A 247 -12.84 -10.19 -19.14
CA THR A 247 -12.35 -11.17 -20.12
C THR A 247 -11.00 -11.75 -19.75
N PRO A 248 -10.73 -13.06 -20.00
CA PRO A 248 -9.43 -13.68 -19.71
C PRO A 248 -8.22 -13.00 -20.33
N SER A 249 -8.38 -12.44 -21.53
CA SER A 249 -7.29 -11.78 -22.26
C SER A 249 -7.13 -10.31 -21.89
N HIS A 250 -8.03 -9.74 -21.08
CA HIS A 250 -8.12 -8.31 -20.80
C HIS A 250 -7.95 -7.46 -22.06
N GLY A 251 -8.77 -7.76 -23.07
CA GLY A 251 -8.73 -7.08 -24.36
C GLY A 251 -9.41 -5.70 -24.30
N PRO A 252 -9.38 -4.91 -25.40
CA PRO A 252 -10.10 -3.64 -25.46
C PRO A 252 -11.60 -3.80 -25.20
N ILE A 253 -12.22 -2.86 -24.48
CA ILE A 253 -13.66 -2.80 -24.26
C ILE A 253 -14.35 -2.67 -25.61
N GLN A 254 -15.09 -3.71 -26.00
CA GLN A 254 -15.91 -3.66 -27.19
C GLN A 254 -17.11 -2.76 -26.90
N LYS A 255 -17.09 -1.53 -27.44
CA LYS A 255 -18.31 -0.71 -27.50
C LYS A 255 -19.31 -1.47 -28.34
N GLY A 256 -20.31 -2.07 -27.67
CA GLY A 256 -21.35 -2.84 -28.32
C GLY A 256 -21.91 -2.07 -29.50
N LYS A 257 -21.87 -2.69 -30.68
CA LYS A 257 -22.60 -2.21 -31.86
C LYS A 257 -24.04 -1.99 -31.43
N GLY A 258 -24.46 -0.73 -31.45
CA GLY A 258 -25.88 -0.40 -31.50
C GLY A 258 -26.51 -1.23 -32.61
N VAL A 259 -27.66 -1.81 -32.30
CA VAL A 259 -28.54 -2.52 -33.22
C VAL A 259 -28.64 -1.73 -34.52
N SER A 260 -28.13 -2.30 -35.62
CA SER A 260 -28.43 -1.81 -36.95
C SER A 260 -28.80 -3.01 -37.82
N GLY A 261 -30.11 -3.25 -37.85
CA GLY A 261 -30.71 -4.03 -38.90
C GLY A 261 -30.82 -3.21 -40.18
N ARG A 262 -30.53 -3.89 -41.29
CA ARG A 262 -30.93 -3.61 -42.69
C ARG A 262 -30.27 -2.46 -43.47
N ASN A 263 -29.63 -2.93 -44.55
CA ASN A 263 -29.58 -2.43 -45.93
C ASN A 263 -28.92 -1.09 -46.25
N GLY A 264 -27.87 -1.18 -47.06
CA GLY A 264 -27.40 -0.08 -47.90
C GLY A 264 -26.13 -0.43 -48.64
N ASN A 265 -26.26 -1.14 -49.77
CA ASN A 265 -25.22 -1.22 -50.80
C ASN A 265 -24.81 0.21 -51.21
N LEU A 266 -23.54 0.56 -51.08
CA LEU A 266 -22.91 1.62 -51.87
C LEU A 266 -21.45 1.26 -52.16
N ASN A 267 -21.21 0.89 -53.41
CA ASN A 267 -19.90 0.87 -54.03
C ASN A 267 -19.34 2.29 -54.08
N MET A 268 -18.10 2.49 -53.64
CA MET A 268 -17.26 3.54 -54.22
C MET A 268 -15.79 3.12 -54.18
N SER A 269 -15.27 2.85 -55.37
CA SER A 269 -13.86 2.74 -55.69
C SER A 269 -13.24 4.14 -55.76
N THR A 270 -12.11 4.34 -55.10
CA THR A 270 -11.09 5.30 -55.52
C THR A 270 -9.71 4.72 -55.23
N ASN A 271 -8.98 4.45 -56.31
CA ASN A 271 -7.53 4.25 -56.32
C ASN A 271 -6.83 5.44 -55.68
N ALA A 272 -5.76 5.20 -54.90
CA ALA A 272 -4.46 5.85 -55.08
C ALA A 272 -3.49 5.53 -53.93
N LEU A 273 -2.30 5.07 -54.35
CA LEU A 273 -0.99 5.21 -53.70
C LEU A 273 -0.62 4.20 -52.61
N THR A 274 -0.07 3.09 -53.11
CA THR A 274 1.12 2.45 -52.56
C THR A 274 2.21 3.47 -52.24
N ALA A 275 2.61 3.56 -50.97
CA ALA A 275 3.89 4.09 -50.57
C ALA A 275 4.58 3.02 -49.70
N ASP A 276 5.34 2.15 -50.37
CA ASP A 276 6.47 1.48 -49.74
C ASP A 276 7.52 2.54 -49.43
N SER A 277 7.97 2.63 -48.17
CA SER A 277 9.40 2.69 -47.79
C SER A 277 9.57 3.21 -46.36
N ASN A 278 9.96 2.30 -45.46
CA ASN A 278 10.98 2.47 -44.42
C ASN A 278 11.35 3.92 -44.01
N TYR A 279 10.55 4.51 -43.14
CA TYR A 279 11.06 5.47 -42.16
C TYR A 279 10.87 4.86 -40.78
N ASN A 280 11.95 4.31 -40.23
CA ASN A 280 12.10 4.17 -38.78
C ASN A 280 12.07 5.60 -38.21
N SER A 281 10.89 6.08 -37.83
CA SER A 281 10.77 7.30 -37.06
C SER A 281 11.39 7.01 -35.69
N ASN A 282 12.63 7.47 -35.47
CA ASN A 282 13.16 7.72 -34.13
C ASN A 282 12.24 8.75 -33.46
N GLN A 283 11.14 8.28 -32.86
CA GLN A 283 10.38 9.10 -31.94
C GLN A 283 11.25 9.30 -30.71
N LEU A 284 11.55 10.56 -30.41
CA LEU A 284 12.22 10.95 -29.17
C LEU A 284 11.40 10.41 -27.98
N PRO A 285 12.05 9.87 -26.94
CA PRO A 285 11.34 9.38 -25.77
C PRO A 285 10.57 10.55 -25.13
N ARG A 286 9.37 10.27 -24.64
CA ARG A 286 8.57 11.28 -23.93
C ARG A 286 9.12 11.54 -22.53
N CYS A 287 9.71 10.49 -21.93
CA CYS A 287 10.30 10.51 -20.60
C CYS A 287 11.67 9.82 -20.60
N ILE A 288 12.60 10.31 -19.79
CA ILE A 288 13.86 9.65 -19.49
C ILE A 288 13.90 9.34 -17.99
N VAL A 289 14.22 8.10 -17.65
CA VAL A 289 14.44 7.67 -16.26
C VAL A 289 15.92 7.34 -16.13
N LEU A 290 16.60 7.98 -15.17
CA LEU A 290 18.03 7.83 -14.95
C LEU A 290 18.30 7.10 -13.64
N ASP A 291 19.23 6.16 -13.68
CA ASP A 291 19.93 5.71 -12.49
C ASP A 291 20.94 6.79 -12.00
N ILE A 292 21.42 6.66 -10.76
CA ILE A 292 22.42 7.56 -10.16
C ILE A 292 23.82 6.96 -10.25
N GLU A 293 24.08 5.92 -9.46
CA GLU A 293 25.40 5.35 -9.25
C GLU A 293 25.88 4.69 -10.54
N GLY A 294 27.09 5.00 -11.03
CA GLY A 294 27.60 4.48 -12.30
C GLY A 294 26.95 5.06 -13.56
N THR A 295 25.97 5.97 -13.41
CA THR A 295 25.17 6.51 -14.52
C THR A 295 25.25 8.03 -14.61
N THR A 296 24.68 8.76 -13.65
CA THR A 296 24.87 10.23 -13.54
C THR A 296 26.02 10.61 -12.62
N THR A 297 26.37 9.73 -11.70
CA THR A 297 27.29 9.99 -10.58
C THR A 297 28.30 8.84 -10.47
N PRO A 298 29.60 9.10 -10.25
CA PRO A 298 30.59 8.05 -10.06
C PRO A 298 30.25 7.09 -8.92
N ILE A 299 30.48 5.79 -9.12
CA ILE A 299 30.32 4.75 -8.08
C ILE A 299 31.15 5.09 -6.83
N SER A 300 32.37 5.61 -7.04
CA SER A 300 33.26 6.02 -5.95
C SER A 300 32.67 7.14 -5.09
N PHE A 301 31.85 8.04 -5.64
CA PHE A 301 31.23 9.09 -4.82
C PHE A 301 30.26 8.49 -3.78
N VAL A 302 29.48 7.49 -4.16
CA VAL A 302 28.54 6.84 -3.23
C VAL A 302 29.31 6.02 -2.20
N THR A 303 30.23 5.19 -2.66
CA THR A 303 30.93 4.19 -1.84
C THR A 303 32.08 4.75 -1.01
N GLU A 304 32.78 5.78 -1.49
CA GLU A 304 33.98 6.35 -0.85
C GLU A 304 33.72 7.73 -0.21
N VAL A 305 32.62 8.41 -0.54
CA VAL A 305 32.28 9.71 0.05
C VAL A 305 31.00 9.65 0.89
N LEU A 306 29.85 9.30 0.30
CA LEU A 306 28.56 9.39 1.01
C LEU A 306 28.46 8.40 2.19
N PHE A 307 28.74 7.11 1.97
CA PHE A 307 28.67 6.13 3.06
C PHE A 307 29.72 6.38 4.17
N PRO A 308 31.00 6.66 3.85
CA PRO A 308 31.98 7.04 4.87
C PRO A 308 31.58 8.30 5.62
N TYR A 309 31.05 9.33 4.94
CA TYR A 309 30.58 10.53 5.61
C TYR A 309 29.46 10.23 6.62
N ALA A 310 28.47 9.41 6.26
CA ALA A 310 27.41 9.04 7.21
C ALA A 310 27.97 8.31 8.43
N ARG A 311 28.89 7.36 8.22
CA ARG A 311 29.57 6.60 9.28
C ARG A 311 30.37 7.51 10.21
N ASP A 312 31.16 8.41 9.65
CA ASP A 312 32.12 9.22 10.43
C ASP A 312 31.42 10.40 11.15
N ASN A 313 30.22 10.78 10.72
CA ASN A 313 29.49 11.94 11.25
C ASN A 313 28.21 11.58 12.03
N VAL A 314 27.81 10.31 12.12
CA VAL A 314 26.61 9.89 12.88
C VAL A 314 26.63 10.39 14.32
N GLY A 315 27.75 10.26 15.04
CA GLY A 315 27.87 10.72 16.43
C GLY A 315 27.73 12.24 16.57
N ARG A 316 28.35 13.00 15.66
CA ARG A 316 28.25 14.47 15.65
C ARG A 316 26.83 14.93 15.35
N HIS A 317 26.20 14.33 14.33
CA HIS A 317 24.82 14.64 13.96
C HIS A 317 23.87 14.37 15.12
N LEU A 318 23.86 13.13 15.64
CA LEU A 318 23.00 12.76 16.76
C LEU A 318 23.23 13.63 18.00
N SER A 319 24.47 14.04 18.28
CA SER A 319 24.75 14.93 19.42
C SER A 319 24.15 16.32 19.24
N ALA A 320 24.25 16.87 18.02
CA ALA A 320 23.77 18.21 17.68
C ALA A 320 22.23 18.26 17.58
N THR A 321 21.60 17.19 17.11
CA THR A 321 20.17 17.17 16.79
C THR A 321 19.35 16.30 17.74
N TYR A 322 19.96 15.69 18.77
CA TYR A 322 19.30 14.72 19.66
C TYR A 322 17.90 15.13 20.09
N ASP A 323 17.74 16.36 20.56
CA ASP A 323 16.50 16.84 21.17
C ASP A 323 15.45 17.28 20.13
N THR A 324 15.75 17.19 18.83
CA THR A 324 14.78 17.47 17.76
C THR A 324 13.83 16.30 17.58
N ALA A 325 12.58 16.59 17.22
CA ALA A 325 11.57 15.56 16.96
C ALA A 325 12.00 14.59 15.85
N GLU A 326 12.63 15.10 14.78
CA GLU A 326 13.12 14.28 13.66
C GLU A 326 14.16 13.25 14.12
N THR A 327 15.13 13.66 14.95
CA THR A 327 16.16 12.76 15.47
C THR A 327 15.58 11.77 16.47
N GLN A 328 14.60 12.18 17.28
CA GLN A 328 13.92 11.27 18.20
C GLN A 328 13.13 10.18 17.45
N ASP A 329 12.51 10.51 16.32
CA ASP A 329 11.86 9.54 15.45
C ASP A 329 12.87 8.56 14.81
N ASP A 330 14.04 9.05 14.36
CA ASP A 330 15.13 8.20 13.87
C ASP A 330 15.61 7.22 14.96
N ILE A 331 15.85 7.73 16.17
CA ILE A 331 16.29 6.93 17.33
C ILE A 331 15.26 5.85 17.65
N LYS A 332 13.97 6.19 17.63
CA LYS A 332 12.89 5.23 17.89
C LYS A 332 12.86 4.11 16.85
N LEU A 333 12.98 4.45 15.56
CA LEU A 333 13.04 3.44 14.49
C LEU A 333 14.28 2.54 14.61
N LEU A 334 15.44 3.12 14.90
CA LEU A 334 16.68 2.37 15.11
C LEU A 334 16.60 1.47 16.35
N ARG A 335 15.98 1.93 17.44
CA ARG A 335 15.73 1.10 18.62
C ARG A 335 14.92 -0.13 18.29
N THR A 336 13.80 0.02 17.58
CA THR A 336 12.97 -1.11 17.13
C THR A 336 13.78 -2.08 16.27
N GLN A 337 14.52 -1.56 15.28
CA GLN A 337 15.33 -2.40 14.40
C GLN A 337 16.41 -3.17 15.17
N VAL A 338 17.14 -2.50 16.06
CA VAL A 338 18.21 -3.11 16.84
C VAL A 338 17.66 -4.15 17.82
N GLN A 339 16.47 -3.92 18.37
CA GLN A 339 15.79 -4.91 19.20
C GLN A 339 15.47 -6.18 18.41
N ASP A 340 14.96 -6.05 17.18
CA ASP A 340 14.73 -7.19 16.28
C ASP A 340 16.04 -7.89 15.90
N ASP A 341 17.09 -7.12 15.61
CA ASP A 341 18.42 -7.64 15.27
C ASP A 341 19.02 -8.46 16.42
N LEU A 342 18.86 -8.01 17.66
CA LEU A 342 19.31 -8.73 18.86
C LEU A 342 18.53 -10.03 19.05
N GLN A 343 17.22 -10.03 18.82
CA GLN A 343 16.40 -11.25 18.86
C GLN A 343 16.80 -12.27 17.79
N GLN A 344 17.22 -11.79 16.63
CA GLN A 344 17.68 -12.62 15.51
C GLN A 344 19.16 -13.01 15.62
N GLY A 345 19.89 -12.50 16.61
CA GLY A 345 21.31 -12.78 16.80
C GLY A 345 22.21 -12.19 15.70
N VAL A 346 21.84 -11.05 15.12
CA VAL A 346 22.64 -10.38 14.09
C VAL A 346 23.97 -9.93 14.67
N ILE A 347 25.07 -10.32 14.01
CA ILE A 347 26.43 -9.99 14.43
C ILE A 347 26.64 -8.47 14.39
N GLY A 348 27.15 -7.90 15.48
CA GLY A 348 27.44 -6.47 15.60
C GLY A 348 26.31 -5.63 16.17
N ALA A 349 25.12 -6.20 16.40
CA ALA A 349 24.05 -5.51 17.10
C ALA A 349 24.37 -5.38 18.60
N VAL A 350 24.20 -4.18 19.16
CA VAL A 350 24.38 -3.91 20.60
C VAL A 350 23.13 -3.25 21.18
N PRO A 351 22.71 -3.60 22.41
CA PRO A 351 21.52 -3.01 23.02
C PRO A 351 21.66 -1.50 23.15
N ILE A 352 20.61 -0.78 22.74
CA ILE A 352 20.51 0.66 22.93
C ILE A 352 19.89 0.90 24.32
N PRO A 353 20.58 1.59 25.24
CA PRO A 353 20.04 1.93 26.56
C PRO A 353 18.74 2.72 26.48
N SER A 354 17.95 2.68 27.56
CA SER A 354 16.79 3.55 27.75
C SER A 354 17.21 5.01 27.96
N ASP A 355 16.26 5.95 27.82
CA ASP A 355 16.55 7.39 27.85
C ASP A 355 17.05 7.90 29.21
N ASP A 356 16.83 7.15 30.29
CA ASP A 356 17.32 7.40 31.64
C ASP A 356 18.82 7.14 31.81
N ALA A 357 19.45 6.37 30.91
CA ALA A 357 20.89 6.13 30.89
C ALA A 357 21.70 7.37 30.46
N GLY A 358 21.03 8.39 29.93
CA GLY A 358 21.66 9.63 29.47
C GLY A 358 21.96 9.63 27.97
N LYS A 359 21.93 10.84 27.40
CA LYS A 359 22.06 11.11 25.97
C LYS A 359 23.35 10.52 25.38
N GLU A 360 24.47 10.65 26.08
CA GLU A 360 25.78 10.23 25.60
C GLU A 360 25.87 8.70 25.44
N GLU A 361 25.27 7.93 26.35
CA GLU A 361 25.27 6.46 26.28
C GLU A 361 24.38 5.96 25.14
N VAL A 362 23.21 6.57 24.94
CA VAL A 362 22.31 6.26 23.83
C VAL A 362 23.00 6.52 22.49
N ILE A 363 23.65 7.68 22.34
CA ILE A 363 24.37 8.04 21.11
C ILE A 363 25.52 7.05 20.85
N ALA A 364 26.30 6.69 21.87
CA ALA A 364 27.42 5.75 21.70
C ALA A 364 26.94 4.37 21.21
N ALA A 365 25.82 3.87 21.75
CA ALA A 365 25.21 2.62 21.30
C ALA A 365 24.68 2.72 19.85
N LEU A 366 24.04 3.84 19.50
CA LEU A 366 23.55 4.08 18.14
C LEU A 366 24.70 4.15 17.12
N VAL A 367 25.77 4.88 17.43
CA VAL A 367 26.97 4.97 16.59
C VAL A 367 27.54 3.58 16.31
N THR A 368 27.64 2.73 17.33
CA THR A 368 28.15 1.35 17.21
C THR A 368 27.27 0.51 16.29
N ASN A 369 25.94 0.56 16.48
CA ASN A 369 25.01 -0.17 15.64
C ASN A 369 25.03 0.32 14.19
N VAL A 370 25.02 1.64 13.97
CA VAL A 370 25.04 2.24 12.63
C VAL A 370 26.33 1.89 11.89
N ASP A 371 27.49 1.96 12.56
CA ASP A 371 28.77 1.54 11.98
C ASP A 371 28.76 0.06 11.56
N ALA A 372 28.23 -0.82 12.42
CA ALA A 372 28.09 -2.24 12.10
C ALA A 372 27.14 -2.47 10.91
N MET A 373 26.00 -1.76 10.86
CA MET A 373 25.03 -1.88 9.77
C MET A 373 25.61 -1.39 8.43
N ILE A 374 26.36 -0.28 8.44
CA ILE A 374 27.03 0.26 7.24
C ILE A 374 28.12 -0.70 6.76
N LYS A 375 28.97 -1.21 7.66
CA LYS A 375 30.03 -2.18 7.32
C LYS A 375 29.49 -3.47 6.71
N ALA A 376 28.31 -3.90 7.16
CA ALA A 376 27.64 -5.09 6.64
C ALA A 376 26.72 -4.79 5.43
N ASP A 377 26.78 -3.58 4.86
CA ASP A 377 25.94 -3.10 3.75
C ASP A 377 24.44 -3.40 3.91
N ARG A 378 23.94 -3.27 5.14
CA ARG A 378 22.55 -3.65 5.46
C ARG A 378 21.58 -2.62 4.90
N LYS A 379 20.65 -3.07 4.05
CA LYS A 379 19.65 -2.22 3.39
C LYS A 379 18.39 -2.06 4.25
N ILE A 380 18.51 -1.34 5.37
CA ILE A 380 17.43 -1.19 6.36
C ILE A 380 16.78 0.19 6.27
N THR A 381 15.45 0.26 6.38
CA THR A 381 14.69 1.52 6.36
C THR A 381 15.15 2.51 7.43
N ALA A 382 15.30 2.07 8.69
CA ALA A 382 15.76 2.91 9.80
C ALA A 382 17.15 3.53 9.55
N LEU A 383 18.09 2.74 9.02
CA LEU A 383 19.42 3.23 8.65
C LEU A 383 19.35 4.26 7.51
N LYS A 384 18.58 3.96 6.46
CA LYS A 384 18.44 4.85 5.29
C LYS A 384 17.85 6.21 5.66
N GLN A 385 16.92 6.24 6.62
CA GLN A 385 16.31 7.48 7.11
C GLN A 385 17.36 8.36 7.79
N LEU A 386 18.06 7.82 8.79
CA LEU A 386 19.12 8.54 9.50
C LEU A 386 20.25 8.99 8.56
N GLN A 387 20.69 8.13 7.63
CA GLN A 387 21.68 8.49 6.61
C GLN A 387 21.24 9.71 5.79
N GLY A 388 19.95 9.76 5.40
CA GLY A 388 19.37 10.90 4.71
C GLY A 388 19.47 12.21 5.50
N HIS A 389 19.26 12.16 6.82
CA HIS A 389 19.36 13.33 7.70
C HIS A 389 20.81 13.76 7.93
N ILE A 390 21.73 12.80 8.11
CA ILE A 390 23.17 13.08 8.23
C ILE A 390 23.69 13.74 6.95
N TRP A 391 23.33 13.20 5.78
CA TRP A 391 23.71 13.80 4.51
C TRP A 391 23.12 15.20 4.35
N ARG A 392 21.86 15.43 4.76
CA ARG A 392 21.26 16.77 4.74
C ARG A 392 22.14 17.77 5.49
N THR A 393 22.57 17.43 6.70
CA THR A 393 23.52 18.25 7.47
C THR A 393 24.82 18.49 6.71
N GLY A 394 25.40 17.46 6.09
CA GLY A 394 26.65 17.61 5.32
C GLY A 394 26.50 18.53 4.11
N PHE A 395 25.39 18.44 3.37
CA PHE A 395 25.13 19.31 2.24
C PHE A 395 24.82 20.76 2.67
N GLU A 396 24.02 20.95 3.73
CA GLU A 396 23.67 22.28 4.26
C GLU A 396 24.87 23.00 4.89
N SER A 397 25.81 22.24 5.46
CA SER A 397 27.08 22.77 6.01
C SER A 397 28.19 22.93 4.97
N HIS A 398 27.94 22.55 3.71
CA HIS A 398 28.94 22.53 2.64
C HIS A 398 30.14 21.60 2.91
N GLU A 399 29.99 20.61 3.81
CA GLU A 399 30.96 19.52 3.98
C GLU A 399 30.81 18.44 2.89
N LEU A 400 29.63 18.37 2.26
CA LEU A 400 29.34 17.53 1.10
C LEU A 400 28.94 18.38 -0.09
N GLU A 401 29.44 17.99 -1.26
CA GLU A 401 29.03 18.48 -2.58
C GLU A 401 28.67 17.29 -3.46
N GLY A 402 27.56 17.40 -4.20
CA GLY A 402 27.05 16.31 -5.02
C GLY A 402 27.89 16.20 -6.28
N VAL A 403 28.36 15.00 -6.62
CA VAL A 403 29.16 14.83 -7.84
C VAL A 403 28.30 14.22 -8.94
N VAL A 404 28.24 14.89 -10.09
CA VAL A 404 27.72 14.31 -11.34
C VAL A 404 28.78 14.41 -12.44
N PHE A 405 28.71 13.52 -13.44
CA PHE A 405 29.60 13.58 -14.60
C PHE A 405 29.34 14.86 -15.42
N ASP A 406 30.40 15.38 -16.05
CA ASP A 406 30.41 16.68 -16.73
C ASP A 406 29.39 16.83 -17.86
N ASP A 407 28.99 15.71 -18.49
CA ASP A 407 28.01 15.68 -19.57
C ASP A 407 26.54 15.63 -19.08
N VAL A 408 26.31 15.36 -17.79
CA VAL A 408 24.95 15.23 -17.24
C VAL A 408 24.19 16.56 -17.25
N PRO A 409 24.75 17.71 -16.80
CA PRO A 409 24.02 18.98 -16.80
C PRO A 409 23.60 19.42 -18.20
N GLU A 410 24.49 19.28 -19.19
CA GLU A 410 24.23 19.66 -20.59
C GLU A 410 23.11 18.80 -21.19
N ALA A 411 23.13 17.48 -20.93
CA ALA A 411 22.07 16.58 -21.37
C ALA A 411 20.73 16.90 -20.72
N LEU A 412 20.70 17.14 -19.40
CA LEU A 412 19.48 17.51 -18.67
C LEU A 412 18.86 18.81 -19.20
N GLU A 413 19.69 19.83 -19.44
CA GLU A 413 19.25 21.09 -20.01
C GLU A 413 18.69 20.93 -21.43
N LYS A 414 19.37 20.14 -22.27
CA LYS A 414 18.91 19.83 -23.63
C LYS A 414 17.57 19.10 -23.62
N TRP A 415 17.40 18.10 -22.75
CA TRP A 415 16.15 17.34 -22.65
C TRP A 415 14.99 18.20 -22.14
N ASP A 416 15.23 19.07 -21.15
CA ASP A 416 14.23 20.02 -20.68
C ASP A 416 13.80 21.00 -21.79
N ALA A 417 14.76 21.54 -22.56
CA ALA A 417 14.48 22.42 -23.69
C ALA A 417 13.68 21.73 -24.81
N LEU A 418 13.81 20.41 -24.95
CA LEU A 418 13.01 19.58 -25.87
C LEU A 418 11.65 19.16 -25.29
N GLY A 419 11.34 19.54 -24.05
CA GLY A 419 10.12 19.18 -23.35
C GLY A 419 10.08 17.74 -22.84
N ILE A 420 11.21 17.04 -22.85
CA ILE A 420 11.34 15.66 -22.36
C ILE A 420 11.38 15.69 -20.84
N LYS A 421 10.57 14.85 -20.19
CA LYS A 421 10.51 14.79 -18.73
C LYS A 421 11.55 13.82 -18.18
N VAL A 422 12.42 14.31 -17.30
CA VAL A 422 13.50 13.51 -16.70
C VAL A 422 13.15 13.12 -15.26
N TYR A 423 13.32 11.85 -14.93
CA TYR A 423 13.09 11.30 -13.60
C TYR A 423 14.31 10.52 -13.14
N ILE A 424 14.45 10.35 -11.83
CA ILE A 424 15.51 9.54 -11.23
C ILE A 424 14.89 8.27 -10.64
N TYR A 425 15.57 7.13 -10.80
CA TYR A 425 15.24 5.89 -10.09
C TYR A 425 16.49 5.27 -9.47
N SER A 426 16.59 5.31 -8.14
CA SER A 426 17.77 4.85 -7.40
C SER A 426 17.39 4.06 -6.15
N SER A 427 18.32 3.26 -5.63
CA SER A 427 18.15 2.52 -4.38
C SER A 427 18.23 3.43 -3.13
N GLY A 428 18.82 4.62 -3.29
CA GLY A 428 18.85 5.68 -2.29
C GLY A 428 17.48 6.34 -2.11
N SER A 429 17.19 6.82 -0.90
CA SER A 429 15.91 7.47 -0.59
C SER A 429 15.70 8.73 -1.44
N ARG A 430 14.44 9.08 -1.74
CA ARG A 430 14.12 10.33 -2.47
C ARG A 430 14.74 11.58 -1.83
N LEU A 431 14.91 11.60 -0.51
CA LEU A 431 15.63 12.67 0.19
C LEU A 431 17.10 12.76 -0.26
N ALA A 432 17.83 11.64 -0.25
CA ALA A 432 19.22 11.58 -0.68
C ALA A 432 19.37 12.01 -2.15
N GLN A 433 18.48 11.54 -3.02
CA GLN A 433 18.48 11.93 -4.44
C GLN A 433 18.30 13.45 -4.60
N ARG A 434 17.36 14.06 -3.87
CA ARG A 434 17.15 15.52 -3.89
C ARG A 434 18.36 16.29 -3.38
N LEU A 435 19.10 15.75 -2.42
CA LEU A 435 20.30 16.38 -1.88
C LEU A 435 21.45 16.37 -2.90
N ILE A 436 21.70 15.22 -3.55
CA ILE A 436 22.76 15.06 -4.56
C ILE A 436 22.55 16.05 -5.72
N PHE A 437 21.37 16.05 -6.34
CA PHE A 437 21.09 16.93 -7.48
C PHE A 437 20.81 18.38 -7.07
N GLY A 438 20.43 18.63 -5.81
CA GLY A 438 20.17 19.96 -5.29
C GLY A 438 21.42 20.77 -4.99
N ASN A 439 22.52 20.08 -4.68
CA ASN A 439 23.79 20.66 -4.23
C ASN A 439 24.96 20.08 -5.03
N SER A 440 24.79 19.92 -6.35
CA SER A 440 25.84 19.32 -7.18
C SER A 440 27.00 20.28 -7.44
N ASN A 441 28.11 19.76 -7.95
CA ASN A 441 29.26 20.51 -8.47
C ASN A 441 28.93 21.43 -9.66
N TYR A 442 27.69 21.36 -10.16
CA TYR A 442 27.13 22.27 -11.17
C TYR A 442 25.97 23.10 -10.63
N GLY A 443 25.86 23.22 -9.30
CA GLY A 443 24.76 23.87 -8.61
C GLY A 443 23.50 23.00 -8.54
N ASN A 444 22.33 23.66 -8.50
CA ASN A 444 21.06 22.97 -8.33
C ASN A 444 20.50 22.50 -9.68
N LEU A 445 20.63 21.20 -9.95
CA LEU A 445 20.13 20.53 -11.16
C LEU A 445 18.68 20.07 -11.04
N ARG A 446 18.06 20.15 -9.86
CA ARG A 446 16.66 19.70 -9.66
C ARG A 446 15.65 20.45 -10.53
N LYS A 447 16.00 21.62 -11.04
CA LYS A 447 15.17 22.40 -11.97
C LYS A 447 14.86 21.63 -13.28
N TYR A 448 15.71 20.68 -13.67
CA TYR A 448 15.51 19.84 -14.86
C TYR A 448 14.84 18.49 -14.54
N LEU A 449 14.62 18.17 -13.26
CA LEU A 449 14.09 16.88 -12.82
C LEU A 449 12.60 17.00 -12.47
N SER A 450 11.81 16.11 -13.03
CA SER A 450 10.34 16.04 -12.87
C SER A 450 9.89 15.15 -11.72
N GLY A 451 10.75 14.28 -11.18
CA GLY A 451 10.43 13.44 -10.03
C GLY A 451 11.52 12.43 -9.67
N PHE A 452 11.30 11.74 -8.56
CA PHE A 452 12.24 10.79 -7.97
C PHE A 452 11.49 9.51 -7.56
N PHE A 453 12.00 8.36 -7.99
CA PHE A 453 11.59 7.03 -7.58
C PHE A 453 12.69 6.41 -6.73
N ASP A 454 12.29 5.68 -5.70
CA ASP A 454 13.16 4.89 -4.84
C ASP A 454 12.59 3.49 -4.66
N THR A 455 13.18 2.67 -3.79
CA THR A 455 12.75 1.29 -3.56
C THR A 455 11.31 1.15 -3.04
N ALA A 456 10.62 2.24 -2.70
CA ALA A 456 9.20 2.21 -2.39
C ALA A 456 8.33 1.83 -3.60
N VAL A 457 8.82 2.04 -4.83
CA VAL A 457 8.15 1.60 -6.07
C VAL A 457 8.39 0.10 -6.38
N GLY A 458 9.37 -0.52 -5.70
CA GLY A 458 9.82 -1.88 -5.95
C GLY A 458 11.34 -1.98 -6.13
N ASN A 459 11.86 -3.22 -6.20
CA ASN A 459 13.28 -3.48 -6.40
C ASN A 459 13.71 -3.20 -7.86
N LYS A 460 14.86 -2.55 -8.07
CA LYS A 460 15.36 -2.18 -9.40
C LYS A 460 15.64 -3.38 -10.32
N ARG A 461 15.74 -4.60 -9.78
CA ARG A 461 15.95 -5.82 -10.58
C ARG A 461 14.65 -6.55 -10.93
N GLU A 462 13.51 -6.01 -10.51
CA GLU A 462 12.19 -6.60 -10.75
C GLU A 462 11.46 -5.84 -11.86
N THR A 463 10.99 -6.57 -12.87
CA THR A 463 10.20 -6.03 -13.98
C THR A 463 8.99 -5.23 -13.51
N GLN A 464 8.34 -5.67 -12.43
CA GLN A 464 7.17 -5.01 -11.88
C GLN A 464 7.44 -3.56 -11.45
N SER A 465 8.65 -3.26 -10.97
CA SER A 465 9.03 -1.90 -10.58
C SER A 465 8.99 -0.92 -11.76
N TYR A 466 9.41 -1.37 -12.94
CA TYR A 466 9.39 -0.56 -14.16
C TYR A 466 7.99 -0.47 -14.77
N VAL A 467 7.15 -1.49 -14.58
CA VAL A 467 5.72 -1.41 -14.88
C VAL A 467 5.05 -0.33 -14.02
N GLU A 468 5.32 -0.33 -12.71
CA GLU A 468 4.80 0.68 -11.77
C GLU A 468 5.33 2.09 -12.09
N ILE A 469 6.61 2.22 -12.45
CA ILE A 469 7.17 3.50 -12.93
C ILE A 469 6.44 3.95 -14.20
N SER A 470 6.26 3.07 -15.19
CA SER A 470 5.55 3.41 -16.43
C SER A 470 4.13 3.90 -16.16
N GLN A 471 3.42 3.25 -15.23
CA GLN A 471 2.07 3.65 -14.82
C GLN A 471 2.07 4.98 -14.06
N SER A 472 3.00 5.15 -13.12
CA SER A 472 3.17 6.39 -12.35
C SER A 472 3.47 7.59 -13.23
N LEU A 473 4.21 7.38 -14.32
CA LEU A 473 4.55 8.42 -15.30
C LEU A 473 3.40 8.72 -16.28
N GLY A 474 2.38 7.87 -16.37
CA GLY A 474 1.22 8.08 -17.24
C GLY A 474 1.60 8.14 -18.73
N VAL A 475 2.56 7.32 -19.15
CA VAL A 475 2.88 7.12 -20.58
C VAL A 475 1.91 6.12 -21.20
N ASP A 476 1.60 6.28 -22.48
CA ASP A 476 0.65 5.41 -23.18
C ASP A 476 1.30 4.08 -23.57
N LYS A 477 2.62 4.10 -23.81
CA LYS A 477 3.42 2.90 -24.08
C LYS A 477 4.69 2.94 -23.24
N PRO A 478 5.09 1.84 -22.58
CA PRO A 478 6.35 1.79 -21.85
C PRO A 478 7.58 2.15 -22.70
N SER A 479 7.52 1.89 -24.02
CA SER A 479 8.56 2.26 -24.99
C SER A 479 8.76 3.77 -25.16
N GLU A 480 7.85 4.61 -24.64
CA GLU A 480 8.02 6.06 -24.58
C GLU A 480 8.98 6.51 -23.46
N ILE A 481 9.37 5.57 -22.59
CA ILE A 481 10.36 5.79 -21.53
C ILE A 481 11.68 5.19 -21.97
N LEU A 482 12.72 6.03 -21.96
CA LEU A 482 14.10 5.58 -22.02
C LEU A 482 14.66 5.45 -20.60
N PHE A 483 15.02 4.24 -20.20
CA PHE A 483 15.75 3.99 -18.96
C PHE A 483 17.26 3.90 -19.23
N VAL A 484 18.04 4.63 -18.44
CA VAL A 484 19.51 4.62 -18.50
C VAL A 484 20.06 4.13 -17.17
N THR A 485 20.86 3.05 -17.20
CA THR A 485 21.50 2.44 -16.02
C THR A 485 22.84 1.82 -16.43
N ASP A 486 23.77 1.62 -15.51
CA ASP A 486 24.98 0.82 -15.72
C ASP A 486 24.77 -0.67 -15.43
N VAL A 487 23.70 -1.02 -14.70
CA VAL A 487 23.49 -2.38 -14.19
C VAL A 487 22.72 -3.24 -15.20
N TYR A 488 23.36 -4.29 -15.70
CA TYR A 488 22.77 -5.22 -16.67
C TYR A 488 21.44 -5.85 -16.22
N GLN A 489 21.32 -6.23 -14.94
CA GLN A 489 20.10 -6.83 -14.41
C GLN A 489 18.93 -5.83 -14.38
N GLU A 490 19.21 -4.56 -14.09
CA GLU A 490 18.21 -3.48 -14.13
C GLU A 490 17.77 -3.21 -15.57
N ALA A 491 18.73 -3.16 -16.50
CA ALA A 491 18.45 -3.02 -17.92
C ALA A 491 17.55 -4.15 -18.46
N THR A 492 17.82 -5.38 -18.04
CA THR A 492 17.02 -6.57 -18.40
C THR A 492 15.59 -6.47 -17.84
N ALA A 493 15.46 -6.09 -16.57
CA ALA A 493 14.17 -5.92 -15.91
C ALA A 493 13.32 -4.82 -16.57
N ALA A 494 13.93 -3.68 -16.89
CA ALA A 494 13.27 -2.57 -17.58
C ALA A 494 12.84 -2.95 -19.02
N LYS A 495 13.70 -3.65 -19.76
CA LYS A 495 13.37 -4.10 -21.12
C LYS A 495 12.22 -5.12 -21.13
N ALA A 496 12.19 -6.01 -20.14
CA ALA A 496 11.09 -6.95 -19.94
C ALA A 496 9.76 -6.24 -19.63
N ALA A 497 9.80 -5.04 -19.03
CA ALA A 497 8.62 -4.19 -18.80
C ALA A 497 8.23 -3.36 -20.04
N GLY A 498 8.98 -3.48 -21.15
CA GLY A 498 8.70 -2.82 -22.42
C GLY A 498 9.34 -1.45 -22.59
N LEU A 499 10.20 -1.01 -21.66
CA LEU A 499 10.91 0.27 -21.78
C LEU A 499 11.98 0.20 -22.87
N GLU A 500 12.31 1.36 -23.44
CA GLU A 500 13.59 1.49 -24.14
C GLU A 500 14.72 1.63 -23.12
N VAL A 501 15.86 1.00 -23.43
CA VAL A 501 16.95 0.86 -22.44
C VAL A 501 18.29 1.11 -23.09
N VAL A 502 19.10 1.93 -22.43
CA VAL A 502 20.50 2.17 -22.76
C VAL A 502 21.36 1.87 -21.54
N ILE A 503 22.47 1.17 -21.75
CA ILE A 503 23.45 0.94 -20.70
C ILE A 503 24.50 2.05 -20.70
N SER A 504 24.65 2.73 -19.56
CA SER A 504 25.69 3.74 -19.33
C SER A 504 27.00 3.06 -18.95
N VAL A 505 28.06 3.33 -19.71
CA VAL A 505 29.41 2.82 -19.46
C VAL A 505 30.27 3.98 -18.96
N ARG A 506 30.54 4.01 -17.66
CA ARG A 506 31.33 5.04 -16.99
C ARG A 506 32.60 4.46 -16.38
N PRO A 507 33.63 5.29 -16.14
CA PRO A 507 34.81 4.88 -15.40
C PRO A 507 34.43 4.31 -14.02
N GLY A 508 34.92 3.09 -13.73
CA GLY A 508 34.64 2.38 -12.47
C GLY A 508 33.49 1.37 -12.52
N ASN A 509 32.68 1.36 -13.59
CA ASN A 509 31.59 0.38 -13.74
C ASN A 509 32.13 -1.05 -13.90
N GLY A 510 31.36 -2.02 -13.42
CA GLY A 510 31.69 -3.44 -13.58
C GLY A 510 31.61 -3.90 -15.05
N PRO A 511 32.27 -5.03 -15.40
CA PRO A 511 32.23 -5.57 -16.75
C PRO A 511 30.81 -6.03 -17.12
N LEU A 512 30.40 -5.75 -18.35
CA LEU A 512 29.14 -6.23 -18.91
C LEU A 512 29.31 -7.64 -19.52
N PRO A 513 28.25 -8.49 -19.52
CA PRO A 513 28.28 -9.76 -20.23
C PRO A 513 28.54 -9.58 -21.73
N GLU A 514 29.30 -10.48 -22.35
CA GLU A 514 29.48 -10.47 -23.81
C GLU A 514 28.13 -10.62 -24.52
N ASN A 515 27.94 -9.89 -25.63
CA ASN A 515 26.72 -9.94 -26.45
C ASN A 515 25.42 -9.68 -25.67
N HIS A 516 25.46 -8.83 -24.65
CA HIS A 516 24.30 -8.50 -23.81
C HIS A 516 23.10 -7.87 -24.55
N GLY A 517 23.27 -7.42 -25.81
CA GLY A 517 22.17 -7.02 -26.70
C GLY A 517 21.56 -5.63 -26.44
N PHE A 518 22.14 -4.84 -25.54
CA PHE A 518 21.69 -3.47 -25.25
C PHE A 518 22.58 -2.43 -25.96
N LYS A 519 22.00 -1.28 -26.34
CA LYS A 519 22.80 -0.12 -26.76
C LYS A 519 23.58 0.40 -25.55
N THR A 520 24.87 0.67 -25.73
CA THR A 520 25.73 1.29 -24.72
C THR A 520 26.06 2.72 -25.10
N VAL A 521 26.22 3.60 -24.11
CA VAL A 521 26.74 4.97 -24.29
C VAL A 521 27.82 5.26 -23.26
N ASN A 522 28.83 6.04 -23.61
CA ASN A 522 29.86 6.50 -22.69
C ASN A 522 29.61 7.93 -22.20
N SER A 523 28.74 8.66 -22.93
CA SER A 523 28.23 9.97 -22.54
C SER A 523 26.75 10.13 -22.91
N PHE A 524 26.03 10.92 -22.12
CA PHE A 524 24.65 11.31 -22.39
C PHE A 524 24.51 12.20 -23.63
N SER A 525 25.60 12.75 -24.17
CA SER A 525 25.57 13.42 -25.48
C SER A 525 25.20 12.50 -26.63
N GLU A 526 25.32 11.17 -26.44
CA GLU A 526 24.97 10.12 -27.42
C GLU A 526 23.47 9.73 -27.41
N ILE A 527 22.68 10.38 -26.56
CA ILE A 527 21.22 10.28 -26.42
C ILE A 527 20.58 11.57 -26.94
#